data_AF-A0A3S1EBD0-F1
#
_entry.id   AF-A0A3S1EBD0-F1
#
_cell.length_a   1.000
_cell.length_b   1.000
_cell.length_c   1.000
_cell.angle_alpha   90.00
_cell.angle_beta   90.00
_cell.angle_gamma   90.00
#
_symmetry.space_group_name_H-M   'P 1'
#
loop_
_entity.id
_entity.type
_entity.pdbx_description
1 polymer ?
#
loop_
_entity_poly.entity_id
_entity_poly.type
_entity_poly.pdbx_seq_one_letter_code
_entity_poly.pdbx_strand_id
1 'polypeptide(L)'
;MKRGKRPLPGRLRVIEGSYRADRHGMLTADDVAAQERPIKPAWMRGSESEAWDRYIEPCGWLDQFREPAAIAFCQLWVEFKTWPARFPASKHAQLRAYMSDLALLGRGRRTP
;
A
#
# COMPACT_ATOMS: atom_id res chain seq x y z
N MET A 1 4.71 -34.68 -36.00
CA MET A 1 3.63 -33.69 -35.72
C MET A 1 4.22 -32.52 -34.96
N LYS A 2 4.20 -31.29 -35.50
CA LYS A 2 4.65 -30.09 -34.77
C LYS A 2 3.64 -29.79 -33.65
N ARG A 3 4.06 -29.89 -32.39
CA ARG A 3 3.24 -29.52 -31.24
C ARG A 3 2.98 -28.00 -31.31
N GLY A 4 1.72 -27.58 -31.24
CA GLY A 4 1.35 -26.17 -31.24
C GLY A 4 2.00 -25.39 -30.10
N LYS A 5 2.06 -24.05 -30.22
CA LYS A 5 2.61 -23.19 -29.16
C LYS A 5 1.90 -23.47 -27.84
N ARG A 6 2.69 -23.56 -26.77
CA ARG A 6 2.17 -23.81 -25.41
C ARG A 6 1.21 -22.67 -25.02
N PRO A 7 0.04 -22.97 -24.46
CA PRO A 7 -0.92 -21.94 -24.06
C PRO A 7 -0.29 -20.94 -23.08
N LEU A 8 -0.61 -19.65 -23.25
CA LEU A 8 -0.18 -18.62 -22.30
C LEU A 8 -0.80 -18.88 -20.92
N PRO A 9 0.01 -18.87 -19.82
CA PRO A 9 -0.48 -19.04 -18.46
C PRO A 9 -1.58 -18.04 -18.09
N GLY A 10 -2.54 -18.45 -17.28
CA GLY A 10 -3.69 -17.62 -16.87
C GLY A 10 -3.27 -16.27 -16.27
N ARG A 11 -2.28 -16.27 -15.37
CA ARG A 11 -1.74 -15.05 -14.73
C ARG A 11 -1.22 -14.02 -15.72
N LEU A 12 -0.53 -14.46 -16.78
CA LEU A 12 -0.04 -13.56 -17.83
C LEU A 12 -1.18 -12.95 -18.64
N ARG A 13 -2.27 -13.71 -18.87
CA ARG A 13 -3.46 -13.18 -19.56
C ARG A 13 -4.20 -12.13 -18.73
N VAL A 14 -4.13 -12.20 -17.41
CA VAL A 14 -4.70 -11.17 -16.51
C VAL A 14 -3.95 -9.87 -16.67
N ILE A 15 -2.62 -9.93 -16.66
CA ILE A 15 -1.75 -8.76 -16.87
C ILE A 15 -1.98 -8.15 -18.26
N GLU A 16 -2.12 -8.98 -19.29
CA GLU A 16 -2.40 -8.53 -20.67
C GLU A 16 -3.88 -8.13 -20.91
N GLY A 17 -4.78 -8.30 -19.93
CA GLY A 17 -6.20 -8.00 -20.07
C GLY A 17 -6.97 -8.94 -21.01
N SER A 18 -6.36 -10.05 -21.44
CA SER A 18 -6.99 -11.06 -22.32
C SER A 18 -7.63 -12.23 -21.56
N TYR A 19 -7.69 -12.12 -20.22
CA TYR A 19 -8.25 -13.15 -19.35
C TYR A 19 -9.79 -13.21 -19.43
N ARG A 20 -10.31 -14.43 -19.47
CA ARG A 20 -11.72 -14.78 -19.64
C ARG A 20 -12.05 -15.93 -18.71
N ALA A 21 -12.83 -15.66 -17.66
CA ALA A 21 -13.11 -16.62 -16.59
C ALA A 21 -13.84 -17.88 -17.09
N ASP A 22 -14.72 -17.74 -18.10
CA ASP A 22 -15.43 -18.82 -18.78
C ASP A 22 -14.50 -19.78 -19.54
N ARG A 23 -13.32 -19.32 -19.97
CA ARG A 23 -12.37 -20.11 -20.79
C ARG A 23 -11.13 -20.54 -20.05
N HIS A 24 -10.82 -19.90 -18.92
CA HIS A 24 -9.54 -20.04 -18.24
C HIS A 24 -9.66 -20.51 -16.79
N GLY A 25 -10.88 -20.81 -16.32
CA GLY A 25 -11.17 -21.13 -14.90
C GLY A 25 -11.14 -19.88 -14.04
N MET A 26 -11.83 -19.85 -12.90
CA MET A 26 -11.77 -18.71 -11.97
C MET A 26 -10.36 -18.56 -11.40
N LEU A 27 -9.84 -17.32 -11.42
CA LEU A 27 -8.65 -16.98 -10.65
C LEU A 27 -8.97 -17.15 -9.17
N THR A 28 -8.09 -17.81 -8.44
CA THR A 28 -8.13 -17.73 -6.98
C THR A 28 -7.44 -16.44 -6.54
N ALA A 29 -7.67 -16.02 -5.29
CA ALA A 29 -7.01 -14.85 -4.72
C ALA A 29 -5.47 -14.91 -4.82
N ASP A 30 -4.89 -16.11 -4.92
CA ASP A 30 -3.45 -16.35 -5.09
C ASP A 30 -2.92 -16.05 -6.50
N ASP A 31 -3.79 -15.93 -7.52
CA ASP A 31 -3.37 -15.74 -8.90
C ASP A 31 -3.10 -14.28 -9.27
N VAL A 32 -3.65 -13.36 -8.49
CA VAL A 32 -3.21 -11.98 -8.44
C VAL A 32 -2.23 -11.95 -7.29
N ALA A 33 -0.93 -11.87 -7.55
CA ALA A 33 0.05 -11.73 -6.48
C ALA A 33 -0.25 -10.43 -5.72
N ALA A 34 -1.11 -10.50 -4.71
CA ALA A 34 -1.32 -9.44 -3.76
C ALA A 34 0.02 -9.30 -3.07
N GLN A 35 0.74 -8.24 -3.40
CA GLN A 35 1.95 -7.89 -2.67
C GLN A 35 1.58 -7.87 -1.18
N GLU A 36 2.44 -8.46 -0.34
CA GLU A 36 2.15 -8.59 1.09
C GLU A 36 1.85 -7.24 1.69
N ARG A 37 0.96 -7.18 2.69
CA ARG A 37 0.63 -5.93 3.37
C ARG A 37 1.82 -5.52 4.23
N PRO A 38 2.07 -4.20 4.42
CA PRO A 38 3.13 -3.76 5.31
C PRO A 38 2.88 -4.30 6.73
N ILE A 39 3.93 -4.85 7.34
CA ILE A 39 3.83 -5.45 8.67
C ILE A 39 4.29 -4.43 9.70
N LYS A 40 3.49 -4.25 10.76
CA LYS A 40 3.87 -3.39 11.88
C LYS A 40 5.15 -3.90 12.53
N PRO A 41 6.22 -3.09 12.65
CA PRO A 41 7.46 -3.55 13.25
C PRO A 41 7.27 -3.93 14.72
N ALA A 42 7.88 -5.07 15.12
CA ALA A 42 7.76 -5.59 16.47
C ALA A 42 8.35 -4.68 17.55
N TRP A 43 9.18 -3.70 17.21
CA TRP A 43 9.73 -2.71 18.15
C TRP A 43 8.89 -1.43 18.27
N MET A 44 7.94 -1.20 17.36
CA MET A 44 7.13 0.03 17.35
C MET A 44 6.11 -0.01 18.49
N ARG A 45 6.15 0.99 19.38
CA ARG A 45 5.36 1.05 20.61
C ARG A 45 4.84 2.47 20.88
N GLY A 46 3.96 2.61 21.86
CA GLY A 46 3.42 3.90 22.28
C GLY A 46 2.69 4.65 21.16
N SER A 47 2.88 5.96 21.09
CA SER A 47 2.15 6.82 20.14
C SER A 47 2.45 6.53 18.67
N GLU A 48 3.61 5.97 18.34
CA GLU A 48 3.95 5.55 16.96
C GLU A 48 3.10 4.35 16.56
N SER A 49 2.98 3.40 17.48
CA SER A 49 2.11 2.22 17.34
C SER A 49 0.65 2.63 17.17
N GLU A 50 0.16 3.60 17.95
CA GLU A 50 -1.19 4.13 17.79
C GLU A 50 -1.39 4.83 16.43
N ALA A 51 -0.36 5.53 15.92
CA ALA A 51 -0.42 6.15 14.60
C ALA A 51 -0.50 5.08 13.49
N TRP A 52 0.25 3.98 13.62
CA TRP A 52 0.17 2.85 12.70
C TRP A 52 -1.24 2.26 12.66
N ASP A 53 -1.79 1.93 13.83
CA ASP A 53 -3.11 1.29 13.94
C ASP A 53 -4.22 2.19 13.37
N ARG A 54 -4.05 3.51 13.51
CA ARG A 54 -5.02 4.48 13.02
C ARG A 54 -4.94 4.73 11.52
N TYR A 55 -3.74 4.81 10.95
CA TYR A 55 -3.54 5.31 9.59
C TYR A 55 -3.03 4.28 8.60
N ILE A 56 -2.27 3.28 9.03
CA ILE A 56 -1.62 2.31 8.13
C ILE A 56 -2.43 1.01 8.08
N GLU A 57 -2.81 0.48 9.23
CA GLU A 57 -3.58 -0.77 9.34
C GLU A 57 -4.87 -0.81 8.49
N PRO A 58 -5.71 0.25 8.43
CA PRO A 58 -6.92 0.23 7.60
C PRO A 58 -6.64 0.35 6.09
N CYS A 59 -5.40 0.67 5.68
CA CYS A 59 -5.06 0.91 4.29
C CYS A 59 -4.81 -0.40 3.54
N GLY A 60 -5.88 -1.04 3.06
CA GLY A 60 -5.80 -2.27 2.26
C GLY A 60 -5.12 -2.13 0.89
N TRP A 61 -4.80 -0.91 0.46
CA TRP A 61 -4.09 -0.62 -0.79
C TRP A 61 -2.57 -0.54 -0.65
N LEU A 62 -2.03 -0.60 0.58
CA LEU A 62 -0.60 -0.54 0.80
C LEU A 62 0.02 -1.93 0.67
N ASP A 63 1.16 -1.96 -0.01
CA ASP A 63 2.03 -3.12 -0.14
C ASP A 63 3.27 -3.01 0.77
N GLN A 64 4.02 -4.10 0.88
CA GLN A 64 5.24 -4.23 1.67
C GLN A 64 6.32 -3.22 1.28
N PHE A 65 6.36 -2.72 0.05
CA PHE A 65 7.37 -1.74 -0.38
C PHE A 65 7.10 -0.35 0.18
N ARG A 66 5.86 -0.10 0.65
CA ARG A 66 5.48 1.12 1.38
C ARG A 66 5.82 1.07 2.87
N GLU A 67 6.29 -0.05 3.39
CA GLU A 67 6.59 -0.21 4.82
C GLU A 67 7.55 0.86 5.37
N PRO A 68 8.70 1.17 4.73
CA PRO A 68 9.61 2.20 5.26
C PRO A 68 8.95 3.59 5.32
N ALA A 69 8.13 3.93 4.32
CA ALA A 69 7.39 5.19 4.28
C ALA A 69 6.32 5.24 5.37
N ALA A 70 5.63 4.13 5.63
CA ALA A 70 4.65 4.00 6.70
C ALA A 70 5.28 4.18 8.09
N ILE A 71 6.45 3.58 8.32
CA ILE A 71 7.22 3.73 9.56
C ILE A 71 7.64 5.20 9.75
N ALA A 72 8.26 5.80 8.73
CA ALA A 72 8.72 7.19 8.79
C ALA A 72 7.56 8.18 9.02
N PHE A 73 6.41 7.92 8.38
CA PHE A 73 5.18 8.68 8.63
C PHE A 73 4.75 8.61 10.10
N CYS A 74 4.70 7.42 10.70
CA CYS A 74 4.27 7.25 12.10
C CYS A 74 5.18 8.01 13.06
N GLN A 75 6.50 7.96 12.85
CA GLN A 75 7.48 8.69 13.67
C GLN A 75 7.32 10.21 13.53
N LEU A 76 7.24 10.71 12.30
CA LEU A 76 7.04 12.15 12.04
C LEU A 76 5.70 12.66 12.55
N TRP A 77 4.66 11.85 12.48
CA TRP A 77 3.33 12.20 12.99
C TRP A 77 3.36 12.39 14.52
N VAL A 78 4.07 11.54 15.24
CA VAL A 78 4.25 11.67 16.70
C VAL A 78 5.05 12.93 17.03
N GLU A 79 6.15 13.20 16.32
CA GLU A 79 6.92 14.42 16.52
C GLU A 79 6.06 15.67 16.30
N PHE A 80 5.29 15.71 15.20
CA PHE A 80 4.37 16.80 14.89
C PHE A 80 3.32 17.01 15.99
N LYS A 81 2.70 15.93 16.50
CA LYS A 81 1.73 16.02 17.61
C LYS A 81 2.36 16.50 18.91
N THR A 82 3.60 16.11 19.18
CA THR A 82 4.26 16.40 20.47
C THR A 82 4.74 17.85 20.54
N TRP A 83 5.28 18.38 19.43
CA TRP A 83 5.88 19.72 19.39
C TRP A 83 5.48 20.52 18.14
N PRO A 84 4.18 20.82 17.92
CA PRO A 84 3.72 21.45 16.69
C PRO A 84 4.34 22.83 16.45
N ALA A 85 4.53 23.62 17.51
CA ALA A 85 5.11 24.96 17.41
C ALA A 85 6.61 24.96 17.04
N ARG A 86 7.31 23.84 17.23
CA ARG A 86 8.75 23.69 16.91
C ARG A 86 8.98 22.80 15.70
N PHE A 87 7.92 22.35 15.02
CA PHE A 87 8.04 21.45 13.90
C PHE A 87 8.55 22.22 12.66
N PRO A 88 9.77 21.95 12.15
CA PRO A 88 10.34 22.73 11.07
C PRO A 88 9.54 22.61 9.77
N ALA A 89 9.55 23.66 8.95
CA ALA A 89 8.87 23.66 7.65
C ALA A 89 9.33 22.52 6.72
N SER A 90 10.61 22.12 6.80
CA SER A 90 11.14 20.97 6.05
C SER A 90 10.49 19.65 6.47
N LYS A 91 10.24 19.44 7.77
CA LYS A 91 9.55 18.25 8.26
C LYS A 91 8.06 18.27 7.93
N HIS A 92 7.43 19.44 7.90
CA HIS A 92 6.07 19.60 7.36
C HIS A 92 5.98 19.14 5.90
N ALA A 93 6.95 19.54 5.07
CA ALA A 93 7.01 19.10 3.68
C ALA A 93 7.21 17.58 3.57
N GLN A 94 8.10 17.00 4.39
CA GLN A 94 8.32 15.54 4.44
C GLN A 94 7.07 14.78 4.89
N LEU A 95 6.38 15.24 5.94
CA LEU A 95 5.14 14.62 6.42
C LEU A 95 4.07 14.62 5.33
N ARG A 96 3.88 15.75 4.65
CA ARG A 96 2.94 15.86 3.52
C ARG A 96 3.35 14.96 2.34
N ALA A 97 4.65 14.82 2.07
CA ALA A 97 5.17 13.92 1.04
C ALA A 97 4.83 12.46 1.36
N TYR A 98 5.08 11.99 2.59
CA TYR A 98 4.70 10.64 3.01
C TYR A 98 3.19 10.42 2.98
N MET A 99 2.40 11.40 3.42
CA MET A 99 0.93 11.32 3.32
C MET A 99 0.45 11.19 1.87
N SER A 100 1.10 11.90 0.94
CA SER A 100 0.79 11.79 -0.50
C SER A 100 1.20 10.43 -1.04
N ASP A 101 2.39 9.97 -0.67
CA ASP A 101 2.98 8.71 -1.13
C ASP A 101 2.14 7.50 -0.68
N LEU A 102 1.70 7.51 0.57
CA LEU A 102 0.82 6.50 1.17
C LEU A 102 -0.67 6.68 0.78
N ALA A 103 -0.98 7.69 -0.05
CA ALA A 103 -2.34 8.05 -0.46
C ALA A 103 -3.31 8.35 0.69
N LEU A 104 -2.80 8.86 1.83
CA LEU A 104 -3.58 9.20 3.02
C LEU A 104 -4.33 10.53 2.90
N LEU A 105 -3.97 11.38 1.93
CA LEU A 105 -4.56 12.71 1.76
C LEU A 105 -6.01 12.70 1.24
N GLY A 106 -6.59 11.52 1.03
CA GLY A 106 -7.93 11.36 0.48
C GLY A 106 -8.02 11.86 -0.96
N ARG A 107 -8.31 10.97 -1.90
CA ARG A 107 -8.97 11.44 -3.12
C ARG A 107 -10.39 11.77 -2.69
N GLY A 108 -10.68 13.06 -2.50
CA GLY A 108 -12.05 13.52 -2.27
C GLY A 108 -12.95 12.79 -3.25
N ARG A 109 -13.95 12.07 -2.76
CA ARG A 109 -14.95 11.41 -3.60
C ARG A 109 -15.47 12.47 -4.56
N ARG A 110 -15.01 12.47 -5.82
CA ARG A 110 -15.88 12.89 -6.92
C ARG A 110 -16.91 11.78 -6.99
N THR A 111 -18.00 11.96 -6.23
CA THR A 111 -19.24 11.24 -6.48
C THR A 111 -19.56 11.35 -7.97
N PRO A 112 -19.99 10.25 -8.61
CA PRO A 112 -20.39 10.26 -10.02
C PRO A 112 -21.53 11.24 -10.28
#